data_AF-A0A146K0U0-F1
#
_entry.id   AF-A0A146K0U0-F1
#
_cell.length_a   1.000
_cell.length_b   1.000
_cell.length_c   1.000
_cell.angle_alpha   90.00
_cell.angle_beta   90.00
_cell.angle_gamma   90.00
#
_symmetry.space_group_name_H-M   'P 1'
#
loop_
_entity.id
_entity.type
_entity.pdbx_description
1 polymer ?
#
loop_
_entity_poly.entity_id
_entity_poly.type
_entity_poly.pdbx_seq_one_letter_code
_entity_poly.pdbx_strand_id
1 'polypeptide(L)'
;QIGDSSFGYCQSLVFMTFDKLKHLTSRSFQTCLGLRQLVMPSLQSADADAFYGCEKKVRVVVSASGYKTKEIKVEKCSFRIQPLRFQEVLVDKFVERTQLLKIIQKQAFLIRAVGEACRQL
;
A
#
# COMPACT_ATOMS: atom_id res chain seq x y z
N GLN A 1 11.82 -8.66 8.94
CA GLN A 1 12.54 -7.37 9.09
C GLN A 1 13.13 -7.02 7.74
N ILE A 2 13.55 -5.78 7.54
CA ILE A 2 14.32 -5.34 6.36
C ILE A 2 15.64 -4.75 6.88
N GLY A 3 16.70 -4.83 6.07
CA GLY A 3 17.98 -4.21 6.40
C GLY A 3 18.02 -2.73 6.00
N ASP A 4 19.06 -2.03 6.44
CA ASP A 4 19.31 -0.64 6.04
C ASP A 4 19.43 -0.53 4.52
N SER A 5 18.87 0.54 3.96
CA SER A 5 18.90 0.78 2.51
C SER A 5 18.37 -0.36 1.62
N SER A 6 17.57 -1.31 2.15
CA SER A 6 17.12 -2.50 1.39
C SER A 6 16.45 -2.20 0.05
N PHE A 7 15.70 -1.10 -0.03
CA PHE A 7 15.07 -0.62 -1.26
C PHE A 7 15.60 0.76 -1.68
N GLY A 8 16.81 1.13 -1.23
CA GLY A 8 17.46 2.36 -1.65
C GLY A 8 17.67 2.38 -3.16
N TYR A 9 17.43 3.53 -3.77
CA TYR A 9 17.58 3.81 -5.20
C TYR A 9 16.68 2.98 -6.13
N CYS A 10 15.63 2.34 -5.62
CA CYS A 10 14.64 1.64 -6.45
C CYS A 10 13.77 2.64 -7.25
N GLN A 11 14.27 3.10 -8.40
CA GLN A 11 13.66 4.20 -9.16
C GLN A 11 12.28 3.90 -9.74
N SER A 12 12.06 2.65 -10.15
CA SER A 12 10.78 2.22 -10.71
C SER A 12 9.78 1.75 -9.65
N LEU A 13 10.16 1.71 -8.37
CA LEU A 13 9.26 1.27 -7.31
C LEU A 13 8.18 2.33 -7.09
N VAL A 14 6.95 2.04 -7.49
CA VAL A 14 5.80 2.96 -7.31
C VAL A 14 5.05 2.68 -6.01
N PHE A 15 4.89 1.39 -5.69
CA PHE A 15 4.04 0.90 -4.62
C PHE A 15 4.61 -0.39 -4.00
N MET A 16 4.45 -0.55 -2.69
CA MET A 16 4.75 -1.81 -2.00
C MET A 16 3.85 -2.01 -0.77
N THR A 17 3.60 -3.28 -0.42
CA THR A 17 2.84 -3.67 0.78
C THR A 17 3.71 -4.48 1.73
N PHE A 18 3.62 -4.20 3.03
CA PHE A 18 4.21 -4.99 4.09
C PHE A 18 3.20 -5.27 5.19
N ASP A 19 2.69 -6.50 5.26
CA ASP A 19 1.64 -6.85 6.22
C ASP A 19 2.13 -6.80 7.68
N LYS A 20 3.35 -7.29 7.92
CA LYS A 20 3.90 -7.54 9.27
C LYS A 20 5.09 -6.64 9.64
N LEU A 21 5.53 -5.75 8.77
CA LEU A 21 6.70 -4.92 9.04
C LEU A 21 6.36 -3.83 10.05
N LYS A 22 7.05 -3.84 11.19
CA LYS A 22 6.79 -2.93 12.32
C LYS A 22 7.68 -1.69 12.33
N HIS A 23 8.85 -1.76 11.69
CA HIS A 23 9.84 -0.71 11.73
C HIS A 23 10.46 -0.49 10.34
N LEU A 24 10.61 0.77 9.95
CA LEU A 24 11.40 1.18 8.80
C LEU A 24 12.79 1.62 9.25
N THR A 25 13.80 0.89 8.79
CA THR A 25 15.20 1.17 9.08
C THR A 25 15.75 2.32 8.25
N SER A 26 16.91 2.82 8.66
CA SER A 26 17.62 3.93 8.02
C SER A 26 17.74 3.72 6.51
N ARG A 27 17.39 4.78 5.77
CA ARG A 27 17.47 4.86 4.31
C ARG A 27 16.77 3.74 3.54
N SER A 28 15.88 2.98 4.19
CA SER A 28 15.20 1.82 3.60
C SER A 28 14.57 2.10 2.24
N PHE A 29 14.12 3.33 1.97
CA PHE A 29 13.61 3.82 0.68
C PHE A 29 14.32 5.10 0.23
N GLN A 30 15.64 5.20 0.45
CA GLN A 30 16.42 6.36 0.00
C GLN A 30 16.32 6.57 -1.51
N THR A 31 16.09 7.80 -1.95
CA THR A 31 16.14 8.20 -3.37
C THR A 31 15.24 7.33 -4.27
N CYS A 32 14.08 6.89 -3.78
CA CYS A 32 13.09 6.19 -4.59
C CYS A 32 12.18 7.18 -5.32
N LEU A 33 12.59 7.63 -6.51
CA LEU A 33 11.90 8.72 -7.22
C LEU A 33 10.51 8.34 -7.74
N GLY A 34 10.30 7.05 -8.03
CA GLY A 34 9.02 6.47 -8.42
C GLY A 34 8.03 6.31 -7.26
N LEU A 35 8.50 6.26 -6.01
CA LEU A 35 7.69 5.81 -4.88
C LEU A 35 6.57 6.80 -4.59
N ARG A 36 5.35 6.26 -4.49
CA ARG A 36 4.14 7.03 -4.20
C ARG A 36 3.46 6.53 -2.94
N GLN A 37 3.45 5.22 -2.71
CA GLN A 37 2.72 4.64 -1.59
C GLN A 37 3.37 3.39 -1.01
N LEU A 38 3.35 3.30 0.31
CA LEU A 38 3.59 2.09 1.07
C LEU A 38 2.33 1.74 1.86
N VAL A 39 1.94 0.47 1.88
CA VAL A 39 0.86 -0.04 2.73
C VAL A 39 1.46 -0.90 3.82
N MET A 40 1.38 -0.41 5.06
CA MET A 40 2.07 -0.97 6.22
C MET A 40 1.15 -0.96 7.44
N PRO A 41 0.13 -1.85 7.50
CA PRO A 41 -0.88 -1.82 8.55
C PRO A 41 -0.31 -2.01 9.96
N SER A 42 0.83 -2.68 10.09
CA SER A 42 1.49 -3.00 11.37
C SER A 42 2.64 -2.05 11.74
N LEU A 43 2.83 -0.94 11.01
CA LEU A 43 3.94 -0.02 11.25
C LEU A 43 3.82 0.67 12.62
N GLN A 44 4.92 0.68 13.38
CA GLN A 44 5.01 1.23 14.73
C GLN A 44 6.05 2.35 14.85
N SER A 45 7.13 2.29 14.07
CA SER A 45 8.20 3.29 14.09
C SER A 45 8.93 3.34 12.76
N ALA A 46 9.66 4.42 12.52
CA ALA A 46 10.50 4.59 11.34
C ALA A 46 11.66 5.53 11.68
N ASP A 47 12.82 5.25 11.12
CA ASP A 47 13.97 6.15 11.18
C ASP A 47 13.69 7.42 10.37
N ALA A 48 14.20 8.56 10.84
CA ALA A 48 13.89 9.87 10.29
C ALA A 48 14.30 10.02 8.80
N ASP A 49 15.32 9.27 8.39
CA ASP A 49 15.90 9.31 7.04
C ASP A 49 15.45 8.13 6.14
N ALA A 50 14.44 7.36 6.55
CA ALA A 50 13.91 6.23 5.78
C ALA A 50 13.53 6.59 4.33
N PHE A 51 13.14 7.85 4.08
CA PHE A 51 12.79 8.39 2.77
C PHE A 51 13.74 9.50 2.29
N TYR A 52 14.99 9.53 2.78
CA TYR A 52 15.98 10.53 2.40
C TYR A 52 16.15 10.60 0.88
N GLY A 53 16.21 11.81 0.31
CA GLY A 53 16.39 12.00 -1.13
C GLY A 53 15.18 11.64 -2.00
N CYS A 54 14.04 11.25 -1.44
CA CYS A 54 12.79 11.14 -2.21
C CYS A 54 12.32 12.52 -2.66
N GLU A 55 12.08 12.67 -3.96
CA GLU A 55 11.59 13.94 -4.53
C GLU A 55 10.15 14.22 -4.14
N LYS A 56 9.29 13.20 -4.18
CA LYS A 56 7.87 13.30 -3.84
C LYS A 56 7.59 12.83 -2.43
N LYS A 57 6.56 13.40 -1.79
CA LYS A 57 6.07 12.91 -0.49
C LYS A 57 5.49 11.50 -0.65
N VAL A 58 6.04 10.54 0.07
CA VAL A 58 5.56 9.16 0.10
C VAL A 58 4.33 9.06 0.99
N ARG A 59 3.25 8.45 0.48
CA ARG A 59 2.09 8.13 1.31
C ARG A 59 2.32 6.82 2.04
N VAL A 60 2.25 6.83 3.37
CA VAL A 60 2.31 5.62 4.18
C VAL A 60 0.91 5.33 4.70
N VAL A 61 0.36 4.19 4.30
CA VAL A 61 -0.98 3.75 4.68
C VAL A 61 -0.87 2.82 5.88
N VAL A 62 -1.44 3.23 7.01
CA VAL A 62 -1.43 2.48 8.28
C VAL A 62 -2.85 2.13 8.71
N SER A 63 -2.98 1.14 9.59
CA SER A 63 -4.27 0.82 10.21
C SER A 63 -4.70 1.91 11.20
N ALA A 64 -6.00 2.04 11.46
CA ALA A 64 -6.52 3.04 12.41
C ALA A 64 -5.95 2.87 13.84
N SER A 65 -5.60 1.64 14.23
CA SER A 65 -4.92 1.35 15.50
C SER A 65 -3.43 1.72 15.49
N GLY A 66 -2.76 1.65 14.34
CA GLY A 66 -1.40 2.12 14.13
C GLY A 66 -1.26 3.65 14.15
N TYR A 67 -2.37 4.40 14.00
CA TYR A 67 -2.41 5.87 14.07
C TYR A 67 -2.10 6.43 15.48
N LYS A 68 -1.90 5.59 16.49
CA LYS A 68 -1.41 6.01 17.82
C LYS A 68 0.06 6.44 17.84
N THR A 69 0.74 6.41 16.70
CA THR A 69 2.06 7.03 16.50
C THR A 69 1.94 8.55 16.42
N LYS A 70 1.51 9.16 17.52
CA LYS A 70 1.72 10.56 17.80
C LYS A 70 3.25 10.74 17.78
N GLU A 71 3.76 11.45 16.76
CA GLU A 71 5.16 11.90 16.62
C GLU A 71 6.21 10.99 15.93
N ILE A 72 5.85 10.11 14.98
CA ILE A 72 6.89 9.70 14.02
C ILE A 72 7.10 10.87 13.03
N LYS A 73 8.04 11.75 13.34
CA LYS A 73 8.52 12.81 12.43
C LYS A 73 9.48 12.20 11.42
N VAL A 74 8.95 11.56 10.37
CA VAL A 74 9.74 11.20 9.20
C VAL A 74 9.57 12.25 8.13
N GLU A 75 10.69 12.75 7.62
CA GLU A 75 10.66 13.67 6.49
C GLU A 75 10.12 12.99 5.23
N LYS A 76 9.65 13.81 4.28
CA LYS A 76 9.22 13.33 2.95
C LYS A 76 8.12 12.25 2.95
N CYS A 77 7.35 12.09 4.03
CA CYS A 77 6.21 11.18 4.06
C CYS A 77 4.92 11.83 4.58
N SER A 78 3.78 11.17 4.36
CA SER A 78 2.50 11.50 5.00
C SER A 78 1.74 10.23 5.37
N PHE A 79 1.33 10.15 6.63
CA PHE A 79 0.53 9.02 7.13
C PHE A 79 -0.95 9.21 6.80
N ARG A 80 -1.58 8.13 6.32
CA ARG A 80 -2.97 8.08 5.88
C ARG A 80 -3.60 6.74 6.25
N ILE A 81 -4.92 6.71 6.42
CA ILE A 81 -5.67 5.47 6.62
C ILE A 81 -6.15 4.92 5.27
N GLN A 82 -6.47 5.81 4.33
CA GLN A 82 -6.96 5.43 3.00
C GLN A 82 -5.83 5.38 1.98
N PRO A 83 -5.70 4.26 1.22
CA PRO A 83 -4.76 4.17 0.13
C PRO A 83 -5.19 5.05 -1.05
N LEU A 84 -4.19 5.55 -1.79
CA LEU A 84 -4.38 6.10 -3.12
C LEU A 84 -4.84 4.99 -4.06
N ARG A 85 -5.72 5.38 -4.97
CA ARG A 85 -6.04 4.61 -6.18
C ARG A 85 -5.10 5.10 -7.26
N PHE A 86 -4.20 4.25 -7.70
CA PHE A 86 -3.37 4.55 -8.86
C PHE A 86 -4.22 4.30 -10.11
N GLN A 87 -4.13 5.20 -11.08
CA GLN A 87 -4.54 4.84 -12.43
C GLN A 87 -3.54 3.78 -12.90
N GLU A 88 -4.02 2.63 -13.35
CA GLU A 88 -3.16 1.51 -13.75
C GLU A 88 -2.13 1.97 -14.79
N VAL A 89 -0.85 1.85 -14.46
CA VAL A 89 0.26 2.07 -15.40
C VAL A 89 0.64 0.72 -15.97
N LEU A 90 0.54 0.60 -17.30
CA LEU A 90 0.90 -0.59 -18.08
C LEU A 90 2.35 -1.01 -17.79
N VAL A 91 2.56 -2.23 -17.31
CA VAL A 91 3.83 -2.94 -17.54
C VAL A 91 3.60 -4.43 -17.84
N ASP A 92 2.75 -5.15 -17.10
CA ASP A 92 2.50 -6.59 -17.38
C ASP A 92 1.07 -7.09 -17.09
N LYS A 93 0.44 -6.66 -15.98
CA LYS A 93 -0.95 -7.05 -15.63
C LYS A 93 -1.69 -5.91 -14.92
N PHE A 94 -2.97 -5.79 -15.27
CA PHE A 94 -3.91 -4.88 -14.64
C PHE A 94 -4.45 -5.47 -13.33
N VAL A 95 -3.74 -5.23 -12.22
CA VAL A 95 -4.04 -5.82 -10.91
C VAL A 95 -5.43 -5.38 -10.43
N GLU A 96 -5.73 -4.09 -10.50
CA GLU A 96 -7.01 -3.51 -10.09
C GLU A 96 -8.17 -4.02 -10.95
N ARG A 97 -8.02 -4.09 -12.28
CA ARG A 97 -9.04 -4.69 -13.16
C ARG A 97 -9.25 -6.17 -12.85
N THR A 98 -8.18 -6.92 -12.59
CA THR A 98 -8.29 -8.35 -12.22
C THR A 98 -9.06 -8.53 -10.91
N GLN A 99 -8.81 -7.66 -9.92
CA GLN A 99 -9.56 -7.65 -8.66
C GLN A 99 -11.04 -7.27 -8.86
N LEU A 100 -11.30 -6.25 -9.68
CA LEU A 100 -12.67 -5.83 -10.02
C LEU A 100 -13.45 -6.96 -10.69
N LEU A 101 -12.85 -7.65 -11.66
CA LEU A 101 -13.48 -8.79 -12.34
C LEU A 101 -13.86 -9.91 -11.36
N LYS A 102 -13.00 -10.23 -10.39
CA LYS A 102 -13.31 -11.23 -9.35
C LYS A 102 -14.50 -10.80 -8.49
N ILE A 103 -14.59 -9.51 -8.14
CA ILE A 103 -15.72 -8.98 -7.37
C ILE A 103 -17.02 -9.08 -8.16
N ILE A 104 -17.00 -8.65 -9.44
CA ILE A 104 -18.16 -8.73 -10.34
C ILE A 104 -18.62 -10.17 -10.51
N GLN A 105 -17.71 -11.11 -10.74
CA GLN A 105 -18.03 -12.54 -10.87
C GLN A 105 -18.68 -13.09 -9.60
N LYS A 106 -18.15 -12.76 -8.41
CA LYS A 106 -18.72 -13.17 -7.13
C LYS A 106 -20.13 -12.59 -6.94
N GLN A 107 -20.34 -11.32 -7.28
CA GLN A 107 -21.67 -10.70 -7.21
C GLN A 107 -22.66 -11.33 -8.19
N ALA A 108 -22.24 -11.57 -9.43
CA ALA A 108 -23.08 -12.22 -10.44
C ALA A 108 -23.50 -13.64 -10.01
N PHE A 109 -22.58 -14.40 -9.39
CA PHE A 109 -22.88 -15.69 -8.80
C PHE A 109 -23.93 -15.59 -7.69
N LEU A 110 -23.73 -14.67 -6.73
CA LEU A 110 -24.68 -14.45 -5.63
C LEU A 110 -26.07 -14.07 -6.14
N ILE A 111 -26.15 -13.17 -7.13
CA ILE A 111 -27.41 -12.75 -7.74
C ILE A 111 -28.14 -13.94 -8.38
N ARG A 112 -27.41 -14.81 -9.10
CA ARG A 112 -28.00 -16.03 -9.70
C ARG A 112 -28.52 -16.99 -8.63
N ALA A 113 -27.73 -17.27 -7.60
CA ALA A 113 -28.11 -18.16 -6.52
C ALA A 113 -29.37 -17.68 -5.77
N VAL A 114 -29.46 -16.38 -5.47
CA VAL A 114 -30.66 -15.78 -4.87
C VAL A 114 -31.85 -15.90 -5.81
N GLY A 115 -31.67 -15.63 -7.10
CA GLY A 115 -32.74 -15.75 -8.09
C GLY A 115 -33.25 -17.19 -8.27
N GLU A 116 -32.39 -18.20 -8.15
CA GLU A 116 -32.80 -19.61 -8.16
C GLU A 116 -33.56 -20.01 -6.90
N ALA A 117 -33.09 -19.58 -5.72
CA ALA A 117 -33.78 -19.83 -4.46
C ALA A 117 -35.18 -19.20 -4.44
N CYS A 118 -35.33 -17.97 -4.95
CA CYS A 118 -36.64 -17.32 -5.06
C CYS A 118 -37.60 -18.00 -6.05
N ARG A 119 -37.10 -18.77 -7.03
CA ARG A 119 -37.95 -19.52 -7.98
C ARG A 119 -38.46 -20.85 -7.41
N GLN A 120 -37.89 -21.31 -6.30
CA GLN A 120 -38.26 -22.58 -5.64
C GLN A 120 -39.20 -22.38 -4.44
N LEU A 121 -39.59 -21.13 -4.16
CA LEU A 121 -40.60 -20.71 -3.17
C LEU A 121 -41.91 -20.36 -3.88
#